data_AF-B4QD38-F1
#
_entry.id   AF-B4QD38-F1
#
_cell.length_a   1.000
_cell.length_b   1.000
_cell.length_c   1.000
_cell.angle_alpha   90.00
_cell.angle_beta   90.00
_cell.angle_gamma   90.00
#
_symmetry.space_group_name_H-M   'P 1'
#
loop_
_entity.id
_entity.type
_entity.pdbx_description
1 polymer ?
#
loop_
_entity_poly.entity_id
_entity_poly.type
_entity_poly.pdbx_seq_one_letter_code
_entity_poly.pdbx_strand_id
1 'polypeptide(L)'
;MLSRVFCMRLNTYGVVIGWLGVILSFLATILLSVALGFVDEIAQQIAKESKDSDMTVTQIRSVLVIIFSVYLALKVINLLASAMLVAGTVKERHLLLLPWLINNGVLLVFGIVTNIAMLAQVIGSTPFLSALPIILVDVGLLVLTWYLYYGIYSLFKQIQASSEVQRPLIPAPTQQQTNSYPSYTKI
;
A
#
# COMPACT_ATOMS: atom_id res chain seq x y z
N MET A 1 -14.65 16.20 1.74
CA MET A 1 -14.04 15.61 0.53
C MET A 1 -13.03 16.61 0.00
N LEU A 2 -11.79 16.19 -0.26
CA LEU A 2 -10.80 17.05 -0.91
C LEU A 2 -11.07 17.05 -2.41
N SER A 3 -11.12 18.24 -3.01
CA SER A 3 -11.29 18.44 -4.45
C SER A 3 -9.95 18.57 -5.19
N ARG A 4 -8.86 18.82 -4.46
CA ARG A 4 -7.47 18.88 -4.94
C ARG A 4 -6.52 18.46 -3.82
N VAL A 5 -5.46 17.74 -4.17
CA VAL A 5 -4.33 17.43 -3.28
C VAL A 5 -3.10 18.04 -3.94
N PHE A 6 -2.34 18.88 -3.23
CA PHE A 6 -1.18 19.59 -3.81
C PHE A 6 -1.50 20.33 -5.13
N CYS A 7 -2.67 20.99 -5.23
CA CYS A 7 -3.17 21.65 -6.45
C CYS A 7 -3.40 20.74 -7.67
N MET A 8 -3.12 19.44 -7.60
CA MET A 8 -3.37 18.50 -8.69
C MET A 8 -4.80 17.96 -8.64
N ARG A 9 -5.36 17.63 -9.82
CA ARG A 9 -6.61 16.86 -9.92
C ARG A 9 -6.42 15.50 -9.25
N LEU A 10 -7.42 15.03 -8.51
CA LEU A 10 -7.32 13.77 -7.75
C LEU A 10 -6.95 12.57 -8.63
N ASN A 11 -7.41 12.54 -9.89
CA ASN A 11 -7.07 11.47 -10.82
C ASN A 11 -5.56 11.43 -11.12
N THR A 12 -4.96 12.58 -11.44
CA THR A 12 -3.50 12.70 -11.65
C THR A 12 -2.74 12.34 -10.37
N TYR A 13 -3.22 12.78 -9.22
CA TYR A 13 -2.61 12.47 -7.93
C TYR A 13 -2.59 10.97 -7.64
N GLY A 14 -3.71 10.25 -7.84
CA GLY A 14 -3.76 8.80 -7.62
C GLY A 14 -2.84 8.02 -8.58
N VAL A 15 -2.72 8.47 -9.84
CA VAL A 15 -1.77 7.89 -10.81
C VAL A 15 -0.33 8.12 -10.36
N VAL A 16 0.03 9.35 -9.95
CA VAL A 16 1.38 9.70 -9.51
C VAL A 16 1.78 8.90 -8.27
N ILE A 17 0.91 8.81 -7.26
CA ILE A 17 1.19 8.03 -6.05
C ILE A 17 1.29 6.54 -6.36
N GLY A 18 0.44 6.01 -7.24
CA GLY A 18 0.52 4.63 -7.70
C GLY A 18 1.86 4.33 -8.39
N TRP A 19 2.30 5.18 -9.31
CA TRP A 19 3.60 5.04 -9.98
C TRP A 19 4.78 5.15 -9.01
N LEU A 20 4.72 6.09 -8.07
CA LEU A 20 5.75 6.25 -7.04
C LEU A 20 5.83 5.00 -6.16
N GLY A 21 4.68 4.42 -5.81
CA GLY A 21 4.58 3.14 -5.11
C GLY A 21 5.15 1.95 -5.89
N VAL A 22 4.91 1.89 -7.21
CA VAL A 22 5.48 0.85 -8.09
C VAL A 22 7.00 0.98 -8.17
N ILE A 23 7.51 2.19 -8.43
CA ILE A 23 8.96 2.44 -8.54
C ILE A 23 9.67 2.10 -7.22
N LEU A 24 9.15 2.59 -6.09
CA LEU A 24 9.72 2.30 -4.77
C LEU A 24 9.67 0.82 -4.44
N SER A 25 8.56 0.13 -4.74
CA SER A 25 8.43 -1.31 -4.47
C SER A 25 9.38 -2.12 -5.35
N PHE A 26 9.55 -1.73 -6.60
CA PHE A 26 10.50 -2.37 -7.52
C PHE A 26 11.95 -2.17 -7.05
N LEU A 27 12.34 -0.94 -6.73
CA LEU A 27 13.67 -0.64 -6.21
C LEU A 27 13.95 -1.40 -4.90
N ALA A 28 12.98 -1.42 -3.98
CA ALA A 28 13.10 -2.19 -2.73
C ALA A 28 13.22 -3.69 -3.00
N THR A 29 12.51 -4.24 -3.99
CA THR A 29 12.60 -5.66 -4.34
C THR A 29 13.99 -6.01 -4.87
N ILE A 30 14.59 -5.16 -5.70
CA ILE A 30 15.98 -5.34 -6.17
C ILE A 30 16.94 -5.34 -4.98
N LEU A 31 16.82 -4.34 -4.12
CA LEU A 31 17.69 -4.18 -2.97
C LEU A 31 17.58 -5.37 -2.00
N LEU A 32 16.35 -5.86 -1.74
CA LEU A 32 16.14 -7.07 -0.95
C LEU A 32 16.69 -8.32 -1.63
N SER A 33 16.54 -8.45 -2.95
CA SER A 33 17.09 -9.59 -3.70
C SER A 33 18.62 -9.63 -3.63
N VAL A 34 19.28 -8.47 -3.74
CA VAL A 34 20.72 -8.32 -3.55
C VAL A 34 21.10 -8.67 -2.11
N ALA A 35 20.39 -8.13 -1.11
CA ALA A 35 20.63 -8.45 0.30
C ALA A 35 20.47 -9.96 0.59
N LEU A 36 19.53 -10.64 -0.07
CA LEU A 36 19.36 -12.08 0.02
C LEU A 36 20.54 -12.85 -0.58
N GLY A 37 21.10 -12.35 -1.69
CA GLY A 37 22.31 -12.90 -2.30
C GLY A 37 23.55 -12.79 -1.42
N PHE A 38 23.65 -11.71 -0.63
CA PHE A 38 24.73 -11.47 0.32
C PHE A 38 24.36 -11.85 1.77
N VAL A 39 23.32 -12.67 1.98
CA VAL A 39 22.82 -13.00 3.32
C VAL A 39 23.89 -13.66 4.20
N ASP A 40 24.82 -14.40 3.59
CA ASP A 40 25.91 -15.07 4.29
C ASP A 40 26.94 -14.07 4.85
N GLU A 41 27.29 -13.03 4.10
CA GLU A 41 28.19 -11.98 4.57
C GLU A 41 27.52 -11.13 5.66
N ILE A 42 26.25 -10.79 5.47
CA ILE A 42 25.44 -10.04 6.44
C ILE A 42 25.32 -10.84 7.75
N ALA A 43 25.03 -12.14 7.68
CA ALA A 43 24.94 -13.00 8.85
C ALA A 43 26.28 -13.10 9.60
N GLN A 44 27.40 -13.19 8.87
CA GLN A 44 28.74 -13.21 9.48
C GLN A 44 29.09 -11.88 10.14
N GLN A 45 28.71 -10.74 9.55
CA GLN A 45 28.97 -9.43 10.12
C GLN A 45 28.15 -9.19 11.40
N ILE A 46 26.87 -9.58 11.40
CA ILE A 46 26.00 -9.51 12.58
C ILE A 46 26.53 -10.42 13.70
N ALA A 47 26.95 -11.65 13.36
CA ALA A 47 27.53 -12.58 14.33
C ALA A 47 28.84 -12.07 14.96
N LYS A 48 29.63 -11.29 14.21
CA LYS A 48 30.87 -10.67 14.71
C LYS A 48 30.61 -9.48 15.61
N GLU A 49 29.55 -8.71 15.36
CA GLU A 49 29.14 -7.57 16.21
C GLU A 49 28.34 -8.01 17.44
N SER A 50 27.63 -9.13 17.37
CA SER A 50 26.92 -9.68 18.53
C SER A 50 27.92 -10.16 19.59
N LYS A 51 27.87 -9.55 20.78
CA LYS A 51 28.62 -10.00 21.97
C LYS A 51 28.10 -11.33 22.55
N ASP A 52 27.00 -11.85 22.03
CA ASP A 52 26.40 -13.10 22.49
C ASP A 52 27.11 -14.31 21.86
N SER A 53 27.72 -15.13 22.72
CA SER A 53 28.51 -16.31 22.35
C SER A 53 27.65 -17.52 21.93
N ASP A 54 26.31 -17.41 22.00
CA ASP A 54 25.40 -18.57 21.87
C ASP A 54 24.70 -18.65 20.51
N MET A 55 24.75 -17.59 19.70
CA MET A 55 24.01 -17.55 18.44
C MET A 55 24.88 -18.03 17.27
N THR A 56 24.63 -19.25 16.81
CA THR A 56 25.37 -19.83 15.66
C THR A 56 25.05 -19.05 14.38
N VAL A 57 26.07 -18.75 13.56
CA VAL A 57 25.95 -18.05 12.26
C VAL A 57 24.84 -18.65 11.37
N THR A 58 24.71 -19.98 11.40
CA THR A 58 23.68 -20.73 10.68
C THR A 58 22.27 -20.33 11.10
N GLN A 59 22.03 -20.09 12.39
CA GLN A 59 20.72 -19.69 12.92
C GLN A 59 20.39 -18.25 12.53
N ILE A 60 21.36 -17.34 12.60
CA ILE A 60 21.21 -15.94 12.15
C ILE A 60 20.86 -15.91 10.66
N ARG A 61 21.57 -16.68 9.84
CA ARG A 61 21.30 -16.83 8.40
C ARG A 61 19.87 -17.30 8.15
N SER A 62 19.44 -18.39 8.79
CA SER A 62 18.09 -18.92 8.61
C SER A 62 17.01 -17.89 8.97
N VAL A 63 17.19 -17.15 10.07
CA VAL A 63 16.26 -16.10 10.48
C VAL A 63 16.23 -14.96 9.46
N LEU A 64 17.38 -14.48 8.99
CA LEU A 64 17.46 -13.43 7.97
C LEU A 64 16.79 -13.84 6.66
N VAL A 65 17.01 -15.07 6.20
CA VAL A 65 16.36 -15.59 4.99
C VAL A 65 14.83 -15.60 5.14
N ILE A 66 14.32 -16.06 6.29
CA ILE A 66 12.88 -16.05 6.57
C ILE A 66 12.34 -14.61 6.55
N ILE A 67 12.99 -13.70 7.27
CA ILE A 67 12.58 -12.29 7.34
C ILE A 67 12.57 -11.66 5.95
N PHE A 68 13.68 -11.77 5.20
CA PHE A 68 13.76 -11.19 3.87
C PHE A 68 12.78 -11.83 2.88
N SER A 69 12.53 -13.13 2.98
CA SER A 69 11.52 -13.82 2.15
C SER A 69 10.11 -13.29 2.40
N VAL A 70 9.71 -13.15 3.68
CA VAL A 70 8.41 -12.59 4.06
C VAL A 70 8.30 -11.13 3.59
N TYR A 71 9.34 -10.33 3.80
CA TYR A 71 9.36 -8.95 3.32
C TYR A 71 9.27 -8.83 1.80
N LEU A 72 9.92 -9.73 1.06
CA LEU A 72 9.86 -9.76 -0.40
C LEU A 72 8.43 -10.08 -0.86
N ALA A 73 7.77 -11.06 -0.26
CA ALA A 73 6.36 -11.36 -0.54
C ALA A 73 5.45 -10.15 -0.27
N LEU A 74 5.64 -9.45 0.85
CA LEU A 74 4.90 -8.23 1.16
C LEU A 74 5.14 -7.11 0.13
N LYS A 75 6.38 -6.95 -0.35
CA LYS A 75 6.70 -5.96 -1.41
C LYS A 75 6.03 -6.30 -2.73
N VAL A 76 5.96 -7.57 -3.10
CA VAL A 76 5.24 -8.02 -4.31
C VAL A 76 3.73 -7.73 -4.19
N ILE A 77 3.11 -8.01 -3.05
CA ILE A 77 1.69 -7.67 -2.80
C ILE A 77 1.49 -6.16 -2.90
N ASN A 78 2.40 -5.35 -2.34
CA ASN A 78 2.31 -3.90 -2.41
C ASN A 78 2.49 -3.37 -3.84
N LEU A 79 3.36 -4.00 -4.64
CA LEU A 79 3.53 -3.70 -6.06
C LEU A 79 2.25 -3.99 -6.84
N LEU A 80 1.64 -5.16 -6.62
CA LEU A 80 0.37 -5.53 -7.24
C LEU A 80 -0.75 -4.55 -6.84
N ALA A 81 -0.84 -4.21 -5.56
CA ALA A 81 -1.80 -3.25 -5.04
C ALA A 81 -1.61 -1.86 -5.66
N SER A 82 -0.36 -1.40 -5.83
CA SER A 82 -0.04 -0.12 -6.48
C SER A 82 -0.36 -0.14 -7.97
N ALA A 83 -0.14 -1.25 -8.67
CA ALA A 83 -0.55 -1.41 -10.06
C ALA A 83 -2.08 -1.40 -10.21
N MET A 84 -2.81 -2.06 -9.28
CA MET A 84 -4.28 -2.02 -9.24
C MET A 84 -4.80 -0.62 -8.95
N LEU A 85 -4.11 0.18 -8.10
CA LEU A 85 -4.44 1.59 -7.88
C LEU A 85 -4.38 2.38 -9.19
N VAL A 86 -3.27 2.30 -9.92
CA VAL A 86 -3.10 3.00 -11.21
C VAL A 86 -4.15 2.55 -12.23
N ALA A 87 -4.40 1.23 -12.33
CA ALA A 87 -5.42 0.71 -13.22
C ALA A 87 -6.85 1.17 -12.80
N GLY A 88 -7.11 1.26 -11.50
CA GLY A 88 -8.37 1.73 -10.92
C GLY A 88 -8.64 3.20 -11.16
N THR A 89 -7.61 4.05 -11.10
CA THR A 89 -7.73 5.48 -11.41
C THR A 89 -7.94 5.73 -12.89
N VAL A 90 -7.25 4.99 -13.77
CA VAL A 90 -7.41 5.12 -15.22
C VAL A 90 -8.76 4.59 -15.71
N LYS A 91 -9.24 3.47 -15.15
CA LYS A 91 -10.51 2.84 -15.56
C LYS A 91 -11.72 3.32 -14.74
N GLU A 92 -11.55 4.28 -13.84
CA GLU A 92 -12.58 4.78 -12.91
C GLU A 92 -13.31 3.65 -12.16
N ARG A 93 -12.58 2.58 -11.81
CA ARG A 93 -13.13 1.42 -11.07
C ARG A 93 -12.71 1.50 -9.62
N HIS A 94 -13.63 1.95 -8.76
CA HIS A 94 -13.38 2.13 -7.32
C HIS A 94 -12.88 0.85 -6.62
N LEU A 95 -13.37 -0.33 -7.01
CA LEU A 95 -12.96 -1.61 -6.41
C LEU A 95 -11.47 -1.94 -6.58
N LEU A 96 -10.81 -1.42 -7.62
CA LEU A 96 -9.38 -1.67 -7.85
C LEU A 96 -8.48 -0.78 -6.98
N LEU A 97 -9.05 0.24 -6.33
CA LEU A 97 -8.32 1.10 -5.39
C LEU A 97 -8.28 0.50 -3.98
N LEU A 98 -9.19 -0.44 -3.67
CA LEU A 98 -9.33 -1.05 -2.34
C LEU A 98 -8.08 -1.82 -1.88
N PRO A 99 -7.42 -2.67 -2.69
CA PRO A 99 -6.25 -3.43 -2.24
C PRO A 99 -5.12 -2.52 -1.74
N TRP A 100 -4.88 -1.41 -2.45
CA TRP A 100 -3.88 -0.43 -2.05
C TRP A 100 -4.27 0.30 -0.77
N LEU A 101 -5.54 0.68 -0.67
CA LEU A 101 -6.07 1.39 0.49
C LEU A 101 -6.05 0.51 1.75
N ILE A 102 -6.45 -0.75 1.66
CA ILE A 102 -6.39 -1.67 2.80
C ILE A 102 -4.93 -1.90 3.23
N ASN A 103 -4.03 -2.17 2.28
CA ASN A 103 -2.62 -2.42 2.59
C ASN A 103 -1.94 -1.22 3.27
N ASN A 104 -2.09 -0.02 2.68
CA ASN A 104 -1.52 1.20 3.26
C ASN A 104 -2.24 1.66 4.52
N GLY A 105 -3.54 1.39 4.65
CA GLY A 105 -4.31 1.67 5.86
C GLY A 105 -3.83 0.83 7.05
N VAL A 106 -3.61 -0.47 6.85
CA VAL A 106 -3.03 -1.35 7.88
C VAL A 106 -1.63 -0.88 8.27
N LEU A 107 -0.77 -0.57 7.29
CA LEU A 107 0.57 -0.03 7.54
C LEU A 107 0.54 1.27 8.33
N LEU A 108 -0.41 2.16 8.04
CA LEU A 108 -0.59 3.42 8.74
C LEU A 108 -1.00 3.20 10.20
N VAL A 109 -1.93 2.28 10.48
CA VAL A 109 -2.32 1.94 11.87
C VAL A 109 -1.14 1.37 12.64
N PHE A 110 -0.39 0.43 12.05
CA PHE A 110 0.84 -0.07 12.65
C PHE A 110 1.85 1.06 12.88
N GLY A 111 2.02 1.94 11.90
CA GLY A 111 2.87 3.13 11.99
C GLY A 111 2.55 4.00 13.20
N ILE A 112 1.26 4.30 13.43
CA ILE A 112 0.80 5.08 14.58
C ILE A 112 1.15 4.37 15.90
N VAL A 113 0.88 3.08 16.00
CA VAL A 113 1.20 2.29 17.21
C VAL A 113 2.70 2.31 17.48
N THR A 114 3.53 2.11 16.44
CA THR A 114 4.99 2.15 16.58
C THR A 114 5.51 3.54 16.94
N ASN A 115 4.90 4.61 16.41
CA ASN A 115 5.23 5.99 16.76
C ASN A 115 4.97 6.25 18.25
N ILE A 116 3.82 5.82 18.76
CA ILE A 116 3.47 5.96 20.18
C ILE A 116 4.46 5.18 21.06
N ALA A 117 4.78 3.95 20.68
CA ALA A 117 5.74 3.13 21.40
C ALA A 117 7.16 3.73 21.40
N MET A 118 7.60 4.27 20.26
CA MET A 118 8.88 4.97 20.13
C MET A 118 8.91 6.23 21.00
N LEU A 119 7.86 7.04 20.95
CA LEU A 119 7.75 8.25 21.77
C LEU A 119 7.84 7.92 23.27
N ALA A 120 7.18 6.85 23.71
CA ALA A 120 7.26 6.37 25.10
C ALA A 120 8.69 5.98 25.50
N GLN A 121 9.44 5.30 24.64
CA GLN A 121 10.84 4.93 24.90
C GLN A 121 11.76 6.15 24.97
N VAL A 122 11.55 7.10 24.06
CA VAL A 122 12.35 8.32 23.95
C VAL A 122 12.19 9.21 25.19
N ILE A 123 10.97 9.34 25.71
CA ILE A 123 10.68 10.08 26.96
C ILE A 123 11.39 9.44 28.16
N GLY A 124 11.50 8.12 28.21
CA GLY A 124 12.11 7.40 29.34
C GLY A 124 13.64 7.35 29.33
N SER A 125 14.28 7.47 28.15
CA SER A 125 15.68 7.07 27.98
C SER A 125 16.61 8.17 27.47
N THR A 126 16.06 9.24 26.88
CA THR A 126 16.87 10.27 26.21
C THR A 126 16.48 11.69 26.60
N PRO A 127 17.44 12.62 26.71
CA PRO A 127 17.15 14.04 26.93
C PRO A 127 16.25 14.61 25.81
N PHE A 128 15.22 15.35 26.18
CA PHE A 128 14.22 15.89 25.25
C PHE A 128 14.83 16.72 24.09
N LEU A 129 15.86 17.51 24.38
CA LEU A 129 16.54 18.37 23.40
C LEU A 129 17.26 17.58 22.30
N SER A 130 17.81 16.40 22.60
CA SER A 130 18.46 15.56 21.59
C SER A 130 17.47 14.70 20.80
N ALA A 131 16.30 14.42 21.40
CA ALA A 131 15.23 13.65 20.76
C ALA A 131 14.37 14.48 19.81
N LEU A 132 14.33 15.80 19.99
CA LEU A 132 13.49 16.74 19.22
C LEU A 132 13.58 16.57 17.70
N PRO A 133 14.77 16.46 17.08
CA PRO A 133 14.88 16.29 15.62
C PRO A 133 14.27 14.97 15.15
N ILE A 134 14.48 13.90 15.90
CA ILE A 134 13.99 12.55 15.56
C ILE A 134 12.46 12.54 15.64
N ILE A 135 11.90 13.06 16.73
CA ILE A 135 10.45 13.16 16.92
C ILE A 135 9.82 14.02 15.81
N LEU A 136 10.43 15.15 15.46
CA LEU A 136 9.88 16.06 14.45
C LEU A 136 9.85 15.43 13.05
N VAL A 137 10.91 14.70 12.69
CA VAL A 137 10.96 13.95 11.43
C VAL A 137 9.93 12.82 11.42
N ASP A 138 9.85 12.05 12.51
CA ASP A 138 8.94 10.89 12.62
C ASP A 138 7.46 11.32 12.55
N VAL A 139 7.08 12.29 13.37
CA VAL A 139 5.71 12.87 13.35
C VAL A 139 5.42 13.53 12.01
N GLY A 140 6.39 14.23 11.42
CA GLY A 140 6.25 14.85 10.09
C GLY A 140 5.96 13.82 9.00
N LEU A 141 6.68 12.70 9.00
CA LEU A 141 6.45 11.58 8.07
C LEU A 141 5.10 10.90 8.32
N LEU A 142 4.67 10.76 9.57
CA LEU A 142 3.37 10.21 9.93
C LEU A 142 2.24 11.07 9.37
N VAL A 143 2.30 12.39 9.62
CA VAL A 143 1.30 13.35 9.12
C VAL A 143 1.27 13.37 7.59
N LEU A 144 2.43 13.32 6.94
CA LEU A 144 2.51 13.25 5.49
C LEU A 144 1.87 11.97 4.96
N THR A 145 2.21 10.81 5.52
CA THR A 145 1.60 9.51 5.16
C THR A 145 0.09 9.52 5.35
N TRP A 146 -0.39 10.07 6.47
CA TRP A 146 -1.82 10.23 6.74
C TRP A 146 -2.51 11.11 5.71
N TYR A 147 -1.90 12.26 5.37
CA TYR A 147 -2.44 13.17 4.37
C TYR A 147 -2.53 12.50 2.99
N LEU A 148 -1.51 11.74 2.60
CA LEU A 148 -1.50 11.01 1.33
C LEU A 148 -2.59 9.93 1.28
N TYR A 149 -2.74 9.17 2.37
CA TYR A 149 -3.79 8.17 2.52
C TYR A 149 -5.19 8.79 2.39
N TYR A 150 -5.42 9.91 3.07
CA TYR A 150 -6.70 10.62 3.01
C TYR A 150 -7.00 11.17 1.60
N GLY A 151 -5.98 11.58 0.86
CA GLY A 151 -6.10 11.97 -0.55
C GLY A 151 -6.63 10.85 -1.45
N ILE A 152 -6.07 9.64 -1.32
CA ILE A 152 -6.53 8.47 -2.09
C ILE A 152 -7.88 7.97 -1.62
N TYR A 153 -8.17 8.03 -0.32
CA TYR A 153 -9.51 7.73 0.19
C TYR A 153 -10.58 8.66 -0.38
N SER A 154 -10.27 9.97 -0.47
CA SER A 154 -11.16 10.94 -1.11
C SER A 154 -11.37 10.63 -2.59
N LEU A 155 -10.32 10.18 -3.31
CA LEU A 155 -10.42 9.75 -4.71
C LEU A 155 -11.31 8.51 -4.86
N PHE A 156 -11.16 7.51 -3.98
CA PHE A 156 -12.02 6.33 -3.96
C PHE A 156 -13.49 6.73 -3.83
N LYS A 157 -13.81 7.59 -2.87
CA LYS A 157 -15.19 8.03 -2.62
C LYS A 157 -15.75 8.86 -3.78
N GLN A 158 -14.91 9.65 -4.45
CA GLN A 158 -15.30 10.41 -5.65
C GLN A 158 -15.65 9.47 -6.81
N ILE A 159 -14.80 8.48 -7.10
CA ILE A 159 -15.05 7.49 -8.18
C ILE A 159 -16.27 6.64 -7.85
N GLN A 160 -16.47 6.27 -6.59
CA GLN A 160 -17.66 5.55 -6.14
C GLN A 160 -18.94 6.35 -6.41
N ALA A 161 -18.97 7.62 -6.02
CA ALA A 161 -20.12 8.50 -6.25
C ALA A 161 -20.43 8.67 -7.74
N SER A 162 -19.40 8.84 -8.60
CA SER A 162 -19.58 8.90 -10.06
C SER A 162 -20.11 7.58 -10.65
N SER A 163 -19.64 6.44 -10.15
CA SER A 163 -20.09 5.11 -10.59
C SER A 163 -21.57 4.87 -10.26
N GLU A 164 -22.01 5.28 -9.07
CA GLU A 164 -23.41 5.15 -8.62
C GLU A 164 -24.37 6.03 -9.41
N VAL A 165 -23.93 7.21 -9.88
CA VAL A 165 -24.73 8.10 -10.73
C VAL A 165 -24.83 7.58 -12.17
N GLN A 166 -23.82 6.85 -12.67
CA GLN A 166 -23.85 6.25 -14.02
C GLN A 166 -24.64 4.94 -14.08
N ARG A 167 -24.78 4.21 -12.97
CA ARG A 167 -25.47 2.91 -12.90
C ARG A 167 -26.98 2.94 -13.29
N PRO A 168 -27.75 3.99 -12.99
CA PRO A 168 -29.15 4.14 -13.44
C PRO A 168 -29.30 4.48 -14.93
N LEU A 169 -28.25 4.95 -15.60
CA LEU A 169 -28.30 5.44 -16.98
C LEU A 169 -27.99 4.36 -18.03
N ILE A 170 -27.64 3.15 -17.60
CA ILE A 170 -27.61 1.97 -18.47
C ILE A 170 -29.05 1.43 -18.47
N PRO A 171 -29.81 1.57 -19.56
CA PRO A 171 -31.10 0.91 -19.65
C PRO A 171 -30.87 -0.58 -19.44
N ALA A 172 -31.68 -1.22 -18.60
CA ALA A 172 -31.73 -2.68 -18.58
C ALA A 172 -31.82 -3.17 -20.04
N PRO A 173 -31.07 -4.20 -20.46
CA PRO A 173 -31.26 -4.76 -21.79
C PRO A 173 -32.75 -5.05 -21.89
N THR A 174 -33.44 -4.33 -22.76
CA THR A 174 -34.83 -4.57 -23.10
C THR A 174 -34.90 -6.06 -23.36
N GLN A 175 -35.63 -6.78 -22.52
CA GLN A 175 -36.01 -8.15 -22.81
C GLN A 175 -36.63 -8.07 -24.20
N GLN A 176 -35.88 -8.50 -25.21
CA GLN A 176 -36.41 -8.77 -26.52
C GLN A 176 -37.44 -9.87 -26.28
N GLN A 177 -38.69 -9.46 -26.08
CA GLN A 177 -39.86 -10.30 -26.20
C GLN A 177 -39.75 -10.91 -27.59
N THR A 178 -39.27 -12.14 -27.58
CA THR A 178 -39.05 -12.98 -28.73
C THR A 178 -40.42 -13.28 -29.31
N ASN A 179 -40.72 -12.60 -30.41
CA ASN A 179 -41.56 -13.06 -31.53
C ASN A 179 -42.67 -14.06 -31.15
N SER A 180 -43.84 -13.54 -30.79
CA SER A 180 -45.09 -14.28 -30.86
C SER A 180 -45.40 -14.60 -32.33
N TYR A 181 -45.08 -15.81 -32.76
CA TYR A 181 -45.47 -16.34 -34.08
C TYR A 181 -47.00 -16.54 -34.14
N PRO A 182 -47.67 -16.16 -35.24
CA PRO A 182 -49.07 -16.49 -35.43
C PRO A 182 -49.23 -17.98 -35.78
N SER A 183 -49.98 -18.70 -34.96
CA SER A 183 -50.36 -20.10 -35.20
C SER A 183 -51.42 -20.17 -36.31
N TYR A 184 -51.03 -20.67 -37.48
CA TYR A 184 -51.95 -21.05 -38.56
C TYR A 184 -52.00 -22.58 -38.67
N THR A 185 -52.77 -23.22 -37.78
CA THR A 185 -53.31 -24.55 -38.04
C THR A 185 -54.69 -24.66 -37.40
N LYS A 186 -55.73 -24.44 -38.21
CA LYS A 186 -57.05 -25.06 -38.02
C LYS A 186 -57.49 -25.61 -39.36
N ILE A 187 -57.49 -26.94 -39.44
CA ILE A 187 -58.30 -27.75 -40.35
C ILE A 187 -59.51 -28.18 -39.53
#